data_AF-A0A418GKM3-F1
#
_entry.id   AF-A0A418GKM3-F1
#
_cell.length_a   1.000
_cell.length_b   1.000
_cell.length_c   1.000
_cell.angle_alpha   90.00
_cell.angle_beta   90.00
_cell.angle_gamma   90.00
#
_symmetry.space_group_name_H-M   'P 1'
#
loop_
_entity.id
_entity.type
_entity.pdbx_description
1 polymer ?
#
loop_
_entity_poly.entity_id
_entity_poly.type
_entity_poly.pdbx_seq_one_letter_code
_entity_poly.pdbx_strand_id
1 'polypeptide(L)'
;EEEQPVEEIAQEQEKPTKEGFFARLKRSLLKTKENLGSGFISLFRGKKIDDDLFEELEEQLLIADVGVETTRKIITNLTEGASRKQLRDAEALYGLLKEEMGEILAKVDEPLNVEGKTPFVILMVGVNGVGKTTTIGKLARQFEQQGKSVMLAAGDTFRAAAVEQLQVWGQRNNIPVIAQHTGADSASV
;
A
#
# COMPACT_ATOMS: atom_id res chain seq x y z
N GLU A 1 48.26 -46.00 -10.21
CA GLU A 1 47.43 -44.88 -10.67
C GLU A 1 46.90 -44.19 -9.43
N GLU A 2 47.35 -42.96 -9.19
CA GLU A 2 46.90 -42.13 -8.06
C GLU A 2 45.61 -41.42 -8.49
N GLU A 3 44.49 -41.75 -7.85
CA GLU A 3 43.22 -41.05 -8.04
C GLU A 3 43.29 -39.67 -7.36
N GLN A 4 43.32 -38.61 -8.18
CA GLN A 4 43.12 -37.24 -7.70
C GLN A 4 41.63 -36.99 -7.43
N PRO A 5 41.24 -36.43 -6.27
CA PRO A 5 39.88 -35.99 -6.05
C PRO A 5 39.59 -34.74 -6.89
N VAL A 6 38.52 -34.80 -7.68
CA VAL A 6 37.99 -33.66 -8.44
C VAL A 6 37.38 -32.66 -7.44
N GLU A 7 37.97 -31.47 -7.34
CA GLU A 7 37.38 -30.34 -6.60
C GLU A 7 36.10 -29.88 -7.31
N GLU A 8 34.96 -30.10 -6.64
CA GLU A 8 33.67 -29.58 -7.04
C GLU A 8 33.65 -28.07 -6.79
N ILE A 9 33.71 -27.27 -7.86
CA ILE A 9 33.56 -25.81 -7.79
C ILE A 9 32.10 -25.52 -7.42
N ALA A 10 31.84 -25.36 -6.13
CA ALA A 10 30.59 -24.81 -5.63
C ALA A 10 30.49 -23.35 -6.11
N GLN A 11 29.75 -23.13 -7.19
CA GLN A 11 29.33 -21.79 -7.58
C GLN A 11 28.42 -21.25 -6.47
N GLU A 12 29.00 -20.40 -5.62
CA GLU A 12 28.29 -19.62 -4.62
C GLU A 12 27.29 -18.73 -5.37
N GLN A 13 26.01 -19.13 -5.39
CA GLN A 13 24.94 -18.26 -5.84
C GLN A 13 24.93 -17.03 -4.94
N GLU A 14 25.38 -15.89 -5.45
CA GLU A 14 25.28 -14.61 -4.76
C GLU A 14 23.83 -14.41 -4.31
N LYS A 15 23.63 -14.37 -2.98
CA LYS A 15 22.33 -14.04 -2.40
C LYS A 15 21.92 -12.67 -2.96
N PRO A 16 20.73 -12.53 -3.57
CA PRO A 16 20.32 -11.26 -4.13
C PRO A 16 20.35 -10.21 -3.02
N THR A 17 21.18 -9.19 -3.20
CA THR A 17 21.31 -8.07 -2.27
C THR A 17 19.91 -7.56 -1.97
N LYS A 18 19.55 -7.57 -0.68
CA LYS A 18 18.22 -7.21 -0.19
C LYS A 18 17.98 -5.75 -0.57
N GLU A 19 17.35 -5.51 -1.73
CA GLU A 19 17.01 -4.17 -2.23
C GLU A 19 16.44 -3.33 -1.09
N GLY A 20 16.89 -2.07 -0.95
CA GLY A 20 16.40 -1.17 0.09
C GLY A 20 14.88 -0.97 0.04
N PHE A 21 14.25 -0.66 1.18
CA PHE A 21 12.80 -0.48 1.31
C PHE A 21 12.22 0.47 0.25
N PHE A 22 12.85 1.62 0.03
CA PHE A 22 12.43 2.58 -0.98
C PHE A 22 12.53 2.04 -2.42
N ALA A 23 13.53 1.20 -2.72
CA ALA A 23 13.64 0.58 -4.04
C ALA A 23 12.48 -0.39 -4.29
N ARG A 24 12.12 -1.19 -3.28
CA ARG A 24 10.97 -2.10 -3.34
C ARG A 24 9.65 -1.36 -3.50
N LEU A 25 9.45 -0.27 -2.74
CA LEU A 25 8.26 0.57 -2.84
C LEU A 25 8.16 1.26 -4.22
N LYS A 26 9.29 1.79 -4.73
CA LYS A 26 9.34 2.35 -6.09
C LYS A 26 8.97 1.30 -7.15
N ARG A 27 9.42 0.05 -7.00
CA ARG A 27 9.08 -1.05 -7.89
C ARG A 27 7.61 -1.46 -7.80
N SER A 28 7.04 -1.56 -6.59
CA SER A 28 5.62 -1.91 -6.44
C SER A 28 4.68 -0.86 -7.02
N LEU A 29 5.13 0.40 -7.07
CA LEU A 29 4.38 1.53 -7.65
C LEU A 29 4.71 1.78 -9.12
N LEU A 30 5.47 0.91 -9.81
CA LEU A 30 5.97 1.19 -11.16
C LEU A 30 4.84 1.51 -12.16
N LYS A 31 3.78 0.70 -12.19
CA LYS A 31 2.61 0.94 -13.06
C LYS A 31 1.87 2.24 -12.71
N THR A 32 1.67 2.52 -11.42
CA THR A 32 1.04 3.77 -10.97
C THR A 32 1.87 5.00 -11.32
N LYS A 33 3.21 4.88 -11.29
CA LYS A 33 4.14 5.96 -11.61
C LYS A 33 4.17 6.35 -13.08
N GLU A 34 3.81 5.44 -13.98
CA GLU A 34 3.64 5.74 -15.40
C GLU A 34 2.57 6.83 -15.59
N ASN A 35 1.50 6.82 -14.78
CA ASN A 35 0.42 7.80 -14.89
C ASN A 35 0.57 8.99 -13.91
N LEU A 36 1.02 8.79 -12.67
CA LEU A 36 1.06 9.84 -11.63
C LEU A 36 2.46 10.39 -11.28
N GLY A 37 3.53 9.74 -11.73
CA GLY A 37 4.88 10.05 -11.26
C GLY A 37 5.74 10.65 -12.35
N SER A 38 6.54 9.77 -12.95
CA SER A 38 7.33 10.11 -14.13
C SER A 38 6.47 10.54 -15.32
N GLY A 39 5.20 10.10 -15.38
CA GLY A 39 4.23 10.55 -16.38
C GLY A 39 3.99 12.06 -16.39
N PHE A 40 4.01 12.70 -15.22
CA PHE A 40 3.85 14.16 -15.15
C PHE A 40 5.10 14.91 -15.64
N ILE A 41 6.30 14.35 -15.44
CA ILE A 41 7.54 14.95 -15.94
C ILE A 41 7.51 15.02 -17.47
N SER A 42 6.98 13.98 -18.14
CA SER A 42 6.80 14.02 -19.59
C SER A 42 5.70 14.99 -20.03
N LEU A 43 4.60 15.08 -19.26
CA LEU A 43 3.51 16.02 -19.54
C LEU A 43 4.00 17.47 -19.53
N PHE A 44 4.79 17.82 -18.51
CA PHE A 44 5.26 19.19 -18.28
C PHE A 44 6.43 19.60 -19.18
N ARG A 45 7.14 18.65 -19.80
CA ARG A 45 8.37 18.97 -20.53
C ARG A 45 8.09 19.87 -21.74
N GLY A 46 8.61 21.09 -21.70
CA GLY A 46 8.54 22.05 -22.81
C GLY A 46 7.16 22.68 -23.02
N LYS A 47 6.19 22.45 -22.12
CA LYS A 47 4.88 23.10 -22.16
C LYS A 47 4.89 24.40 -21.35
N LYS A 48 4.07 25.36 -21.78
CA LYS A 48 3.79 26.57 -21.00
C LYS A 48 2.71 26.26 -19.98
N ILE A 49 2.66 27.04 -18.92
CA ILE A 49 1.57 26.98 -17.95
C ILE A 49 0.41 27.80 -18.50
N ASP A 50 -0.56 27.12 -19.09
CA ASP A 50 -1.80 27.65 -19.65
C ASP A 50 -2.98 26.72 -19.31
N ASP A 51 -4.18 27.13 -19.70
CA ASP A 51 -5.41 26.39 -19.41
C ASP A 51 -5.39 24.99 -20.05
N ASP A 52 -4.83 24.86 -21.25
CA ASP A 52 -4.68 23.57 -21.96
C ASP A 52 -3.83 22.58 -21.14
N LEU A 53 -2.73 23.05 -20.52
CA LEU A 53 -1.91 22.20 -19.65
C LEU A 53 -2.69 21.69 -18.42
N PHE A 54 -3.52 22.55 -17.82
CA PHE A 54 -4.32 22.15 -16.65
C PHE A 54 -5.43 21.17 -17.03
N GLU A 55 -6.03 21.31 -18.21
CA GLU A 55 -7.03 20.37 -18.72
C GLU A 55 -6.42 18.97 -18.96
N GLU A 56 -5.25 18.90 -19.60
CA GLU A 56 -4.54 17.63 -19.79
C GLU A 56 -4.13 16.99 -18.44
N LEU A 57 -3.69 17.81 -17.48
CA LEU A 57 -3.35 17.31 -16.13
C LEU A 57 -4.59 16.78 -15.40
N GLU A 58 -5.74 17.46 -15.51
CA GLU A 58 -7.01 17.00 -14.97
C GLU A 58 -7.40 15.65 -15.56
N GLU A 59 -7.36 15.50 -16.89
CA GLU A 59 -7.63 14.23 -17.58
C GLU A 59 -6.72 13.12 -17.05
N GLN A 60 -5.41 13.38 -16.94
CA GLN A 60 -4.44 12.39 -16.51
C GLN A 60 -4.66 11.96 -15.03
N LEU A 61 -5.05 12.89 -14.16
CA LEU A 61 -5.41 12.58 -12.76
C LEU A 61 -6.70 11.74 -12.69
N LEU A 62 -7.68 12.00 -13.54
CA LEU A 62 -8.92 11.21 -13.61
C LEU A 62 -8.65 9.79 -14.13
N ILE A 63 -7.84 9.64 -15.18
CA ILE A 63 -7.39 8.32 -15.71
C ILE A 63 -6.65 7.52 -14.64
N ALA A 64 -5.96 8.21 -13.72
CA ALA A 64 -5.24 7.60 -12.62
C ALA A 64 -6.09 7.31 -11.36
N ASP A 65 -7.42 7.34 -11.46
CA ASP A 65 -8.37 7.06 -10.38
C ASP A 65 -8.26 7.99 -9.15
N VAL A 66 -7.83 9.24 -9.33
CA VAL A 66 -7.77 10.23 -8.23
C VAL A 66 -9.17 10.70 -7.80
N GLY A 67 -10.13 10.64 -8.72
CA GLY A 67 -11.53 11.01 -8.51
C GLY A 67 -11.79 12.51 -8.71
N VAL A 68 -13.01 12.84 -9.17
CA VAL A 68 -13.38 14.19 -9.65
C VAL A 68 -13.16 15.28 -8.60
N GLU A 69 -13.61 15.05 -7.36
CA GLU A 69 -13.51 16.07 -6.30
C GLU A 69 -12.07 16.36 -5.90
N THR A 70 -11.26 15.30 -5.73
CA THR A 70 -9.85 15.42 -5.38
C THR A 70 -9.05 16.05 -6.51
N THR A 71 -9.29 15.64 -7.76
CA THR A 71 -8.65 16.23 -8.94
C THR A 71 -8.96 17.71 -9.03
N ARG A 72 -10.24 18.12 -8.96
CA ARG A 72 -10.62 19.53 -9.00
C ARG A 72 -9.92 20.33 -7.91
N LYS A 73 -9.83 19.80 -6.69
CA LYS A 73 -9.12 20.44 -5.58
C LYS A 73 -7.64 20.63 -5.88
N ILE A 74 -6.98 19.60 -6.42
CA ILE A 74 -5.57 19.66 -6.81
C ILE A 74 -5.36 20.73 -7.89
N ILE A 75 -6.17 20.74 -8.95
CA ILE A 75 -6.06 21.70 -10.05
C ILE A 75 -6.26 23.13 -9.54
N THR A 76 -7.32 23.40 -8.77
CA THR A 76 -7.56 24.74 -8.19
C THR A 76 -6.37 25.23 -7.38
N ASN A 77 -5.85 24.40 -6.46
CA ASN A 77 -4.72 24.78 -5.63
C ASN A 77 -3.45 25.00 -6.46
N LEU A 78 -3.24 24.18 -7.49
CA LEU A 78 -2.08 24.28 -8.37
C LEU A 78 -2.11 25.54 -9.23
N THR A 79 -3.27 25.89 -9.79
CA THR A 79 -3.48 27.12 -10.56
C THR A 79 -3.27 28.36 -9.70
N GLU A 80 -3.82 28.38 -8.48
CA GLU A 80 -3.57 29.46 -7.52
C GLU A 80 -2.09 29.56 -7.13
N GLY A 81 -1.46 28.42 -6.83
CA GLY A 81 -0.05 28.35 -6.44
C GLY A 81 0.89 28.82 -7.54
N ALA A 82 0.64 28.41 -8.78
CA ALA A 82 1.40 28.81 -9.96
C ALA A 82 1.26 30.33 -10.23
N SER A 83 0.04 30.86 -10.11
CA SER A 83 -0.24 32.30 -10.28
C SER A 83 0.45 33.14 -9.21
N ARG A 84 0.33 32.76 -7.92
CA ARG A 84 0.96 33.47 -6.80
C ARG A 84 2.49 33.50 -6.89
N LYS A 85 3.10 32.38 -7.32
CA LYS A 85 4.56 32.25 -7.47
C LYS A 85 5.07 32.74 -8.83
N GLN A 86 4.19 33.23 -9.71
CA GLN A 86 4.49 33.64 -11.09
C GLN A 86 5.34 32.60 -11.84
N LEU A 87 5.00 31.32 -11.68
CA LEU A 87 5.74 30.24 -12.32
C LEU A 87 5.64 30.38 -13.83
N ARG A 88 6.79 30.31 -14.50
CA ARG A 88 6.88 30.36 -15.96
C ARG A 88 7.21 29.01 -16.59
N ASP A 89 7.60 28.04 -15.76
CA ASP A 89 8.09 26.74 -16.20
C ASP A 89 7.23 25.62 -15.59
N ALA A 90 6.73 24.74 -16.45
CA ALA A 90 5.93 23.60 -16.07
C ALA A 90 6.73 22.57 -15.23
N GLU A 91 8.07 22.57 -15.28
CA GLU A 91 8.89 21.73 -14.38
C GLU A 91 8.72 22.14 -12.90
N ALA A 92 8.51 23.43 -12.62
CA ALA A 92 8.21 23.91 -11.27
C ALA A 92 6.82 23.48 -10.79
N LEU A 93 5.89 23.24 -11.73
CA LEU A 93 4.55 22.74 -11.46
C LEU A 93 4.60 21.32 -10.85
N TYR A 94 5.57 20.49 -11.25
CA TYR A 94 5.77 19.17 -10.65
C TYR A 94 6.07 19.24 -9.14
N GLY A 95 6.88 20.22 -8.74
CA GLY A 95 7.20 20.45 -7.33
C GLY A 95 5.97 20.81 -6.51
N LEU A 96 5.14 21.72 -7.03
CA LEU A 96 3.87 22.10 -6.41
C LEU A 96 2.88 20.93 -6.35
N LEU A 97 2.74 20.18 -7.44
CA LEU A 97 1.85 19.02 -7.49
C LEU A 97 2.24 17.98 -6.44
N LYS A 98 3.55 17.72 -6.28
CA LYS A 98 4.07 16.82 -5.24
C LYS A 98 3.75 17.35 -3.82
N GLU A 99 3.87 18.65 -3.60
CA GLU A 99 3.53 19.31 -2.33
C GLU A 99 2.03 19.13 -2.03
N GLU A 100 1.15 19.50 -2.96
CA GLU A 100 -0.31 19.39 -2.81
C GLU A 100 -0.77 17.94 -2.56
N MET A 101 -0.30 16.98 -3.36
CA MET A 101 -0.61 15.57 -3.15
C MET A 101 -0.03 15.07 -1.82
N GLY A 102 1.14 15.55 -1.42
CA GLY A 102 1.75 15.26 -0.13
C GLY A 102 0.91 15.75 1.04
N GLU A 103 0.37 16.97 0.96
CA GLU A 103 -0.51 17.53 1.99
C GLU A 103 -1.82 16.75 2.14
N ILE A 104 -2.37 16.23 1.05
CA ILE A 104 -3.57 15.37 1.09
C ILE A 104 -3.26 14.10 1.90
N LEU A 105 -2.14 13.43 1.61
CA LEU A 105 -1.74 12.21 2.29
C LEU A 105 -1.35 12.45 3.76
N ALA A 106 -0.68 13.56 4.06
CA ALA A 106 -0.24 13.89 5.41
C ALA A 106 -1.40 14.06 6.40
N LYS A 107 -2.60 14.44 5.93
CA LYS A 107 -3.81 14.59 6.78
C LYS A 107 -4.35 13.27 7.32
N VAL A 108 -3.96 12.14 6.73
CA VAL A 108 -4.40 10.80 7.11
C VAL A 108 -3.22 9.89 7.47
N ASP A 109 -2.02 10.46 7.64
CA ASP A 109 -0.83 9.74 8.09
C ASP A 109 -0.87 9.57 9.61
N GLU A 110 -1.61 8.56 10.05
CA GLU A 110 -1.71 8.18 11.45
C GLU A 110 -1.42 6.68 11.60
N PRO A 111 -0.23 6.31 12.11
CA PRO A 111 0.09 4.91 12.36
C PRO A 111 -0.82 4.31 13.44
N LEU A 112 -1.31 3.09 13.18
CA LEU A 112 -2.09 2.35 14.16
C LEU A 112 -1.22 2.02 15.40
N ASN A 113 -1.56 2.61 16.54
CA ASN A 113 -0.96 2.28 17.83
C ASN A 113 -1.85 1.30 18.61
N VAL A 114 -1.33 0.09 18.86
CA VAL A 114 -2.06 -0.99 19.55
C VAL A 114 -1.62 -1.18 21.00
N GLU A 115 -0.91 -0.22 21.59
CA GLU A 115 -0.41 -0.30 22.97
C GLU A 115 -1.44 0.15 24.03
N GLY A 116 -1.23 -0.25 25.28
CA GLY A 116 -1.99 0.27 26.44
C GLY A 116 -3.37 -0.37 26.70
N LYS A 117 -3.77 -1.40 25.94
CA LYS A 117 -4.99 -2.20 26.17
C LYS A 117 -4.70 -3.70 26.12
N THR A 118 -5.44 -4.48 26.90
CA THR A 118 -5.29 -5.95 27.00
C THR A 118 -6.67 -6.63 27.06
N PRO A 119 -7.20 -7.16 25.95
CA PRO A 119 -6.66 -7.07 24.59
C PRO A 119 -6.94 -5.71 23.92
N PHE A 120 -6.11 -5.33 22.96
CA PHE A 120 -6.46 -4.33 21.95
C PHE A 120 -7.25 -5.04 20.83
N VAL A 121 -8.47 -4.58 20.54
CA VAL A 121 -9.39 -5.27 19.61
C VAL A 121 -9.42 -4.52 18.27
N ILE A 122 -9.13 -5.23 17.18
CA ILE A 122 -9.24 -4.71 15.80
C ILE A 122 -10.39 -5.42 15.11
N LEU A 123 -11.47 -4.69 14.83
CA LEU A 123 -12.59 -5.19 14.03
C LEU A 123 -12.31 -4.96 12.54
N MET A 124 -12.12 -6.05 11.79
CA MET A 124 -11.79 -6.00 10.37
C MET A 124 -13.06 -6.01 9.51
N VAL A 125 -13.32 -4.93 8.78
CA VAL A 125 -14.51 -4.75 7.94
C VAL A 125 -14.16 -4.54 6.47
N GLY A 126 -15.11 -4.79 5.57
CA GLY A 126 -14.97 -4.55 4.12
C GLY A 126 -15.61 -5.65 3.27
N VAL A 127 -15.66 -5.45 1.95
CA VAL A 127 -16.30 -6.41 1.01
C VAL A 127 -15.41 -7.64 0.76
N ASN A 128 -15.97 -8.68 0.14
CA ASN A 128 -15.24 -9.92 -0.14
C ASN A 128 -14.21 -9.71 -1.26
N GLY A 129 -13.06 -10.37 -1.18
CA GLY A 129 -12.03 -10.34 -2.23
C GLY A 129 -11.00 -9.20 -2.13
N VAL A 130 -11.21 -8.16 -1.31
CA VAL A 130 -10.27 -7.01 -1.19
C VAL A 130 -8.99 -7.30 -0.37
N GLY A 131 -8.78 -8.55 0.03
CA GLY A 131 -7.58 -8.96 0.77
C GLY A 131 -7.66 -8.93 2.30
N LYS A 132 -8.86 -8.81 2.91
CA LYS A 132 -9.06 -8.77 4.37
C LYS A 132 -8.31 -9.89 5.12
N THR A 133 -8.53 -11.16 4.76
CA THR A 133 -7.89 -12.31 5.42
C THR A 133 -6.37 -12.28 5.30
N THR A 134 -5.85 -11.86 4.14
CA THR A 134 -4.42 -11.68 3.91
C THR A 134 -3.85 -10.57 4.79
N THR A 135 -4.58 -9.46 4.95
CA THR A 135 -4.18 -8.36 5.84
C THR A 135 -4.20 -8.78 7.31
N ILE A 136 -5.20 -9.56 7.75
CA ILE A 136 -5.25 -10.14 9.10
C ILE A 136 -3.99 -10.96 9.39
N GLY A 137 -3.62 -11.89 8.50
CA GLY A 137 -2.43 -12.71 8.67
C GLY A 137 -1.12 -11.90 8.70
N LYS A 138 -1.00 -10.87 7.86
CA LYS A 138 0.16 -9.95 7.85
C LYS A 138 0.27 -9.16 9.17
N LEU A 139 -0.83 -8.57 9.64
CA LEU A 139 -0.87 -7.82 10.90
C LEU A 139 -0.56 -8.72 12.10
N ALA A 140 -1.18 -9.90 12.15
CA ALA A 140 -0.92 -10.88 13.20
C ALA A 140 0.56 -11.23 13.28
N ARG A 141 1.19 -11.57 12.15
CA ARG A 141 2.63 -11.85 12.08
C ARG A 141 3.50 -10.65 12.46
N GLN A 142 3.10 -9.45 12.06
CA GLN A 142 3.81 -8.21 12.39
C GLN A 142 3.77 -7.94 13.90
N PHE A 143 2.63 -8.16 14.58
CA PHE A 143 2.51 -8.00 16.01
C PHE A 143 3.28 -9.07 16.80
N GLU A 144 3.28 -10.33 16.34
CA GLU A 144 4.14 -11.37 16.91
C GLU A 144 5.63 -10.99 16.81
N GLN A 145 6.08 -10.44 15.68
CA GLN A 145 7.46 -9.97 15.51
C GLN A 145 7.81 -8.80 16.43
N GLN A 146 6.82 -8.04 16.88
CA GLN A 146 6.96 -7.00 17.90
C GLN A 146 6.87 -7.57 19.34
N GLY A 147 6.79 -8.90 19.50
CA GLY A 147 6.70 -9.57 20.79
C GLY A 147 5.30 -9.58 21.43
N LYS A 148 4.25 -9.21 20.69
CA LYS A 148 2.87 -9.20 21.20
C LYS A 148 2.21 -10.56 21.00
N SER A 149 1.43 -11.01 21.99
CA SER A 149 0.54 -12.17 21.83
C SER A 149 -0.70 -11.79 21.02
N VAL A 150 -1.05 -12.60 20.03
CA VAL A 150 -2.19 -12.36 19.13
C VAL A 150 -3.22 -13.48 19.27
N MET A 151 -4.49 -13.15 19.11
CA MET A 151 -5.60 -14.11 18.96
C MET A 151 -6.49 -13.64 17.81
N LEU A 152 -7.04 -14.57 17.04
CA LEU A 152 -7.95 -14.29 15.93
C LEU A 152 -9.36 -14.78 16.26
N ALA A 153 -10.38 -14.04 15.82
CA ALA A 153 -11.78 -14.44 15.92
C ALA A 153 -12.40 -14.56 14.51
N ALA A 154 -12.99 -15.71 14.20
CA ALA A 154 -13.56 -16.02 12.90
C ALA A 154 -15.02 -15.53 12.79
N GLY A 155 -15.22 -14.21 12.77
CA GLY A 155 -16.54 -13.59 12.74
C GLY A 155 -17.31 -13.70 11.41
N ASP A 156 -16.66 -14.10 10.30
CA ASP A 156 -17.31 -14.36 8.99
C ASP A 156 -17.95 -15.77 8.98
N THR A 157 -18.91 -15.98 9.88
CA THR A 157 -19.50 -17.29 10.22
C THR A 157 -20.37 -17.89 9.12
N PHE A 158 -20.91 -17.08 8.21
CA PHE A 158 -21.74 -17.56 7.11
C PHE A 158 -20.92 -18.18 5.97
N ARG A 159 -19.64 -17.84 5.88
CA ARG A 159 -18.74 -18.34 4.84
C ARG A 159 -17.79 -19.36 5.45
N ALA A 160 -18.16 -20.64 5.39
CA ALA A 160 -17.36 -21.75 5.90
C ALA A 160 -15.89 -21.69 5.45
N ALA A 161 -15.65 -21.39 4.16
CA ALA A 161 -14.30 -21.25 3.61
C ALA A 161 -13.50 -20.09 4.24
N ALA A 162 -14.15 -19.00 4.67
CA ALA A 162 -13.48 -17.89 5.33
C ALA A 162 -13.02 -18.26 6.75
N VAL A 163 -13.87 -18.99 7.50
CA VAL A 163 -13.53 -19.55 8.81
C VAL A 163 -12.36 -20.53 8.69
N GLU A 164 -12.46 -21.49 7.78
CA GLU A 164 -11.40 -22.49 7.53
C GLU A 164 -10.09 -21.82 7.13
N GLN A 165 -10.14 -20.83 6.22
CA GLN A 165 -8.95 -20.09 5.80
C GLN A 165 -8.26 -19.39 6.99
N LEU A 166 -9.03 -18.79 7.90
CA LEU A 166 -8.48 -18.14 9.09
C LEU A 166 -7.88 -19.15 10.07
N GLN A 167 -8.53 -20.31 10.26
CA GLN A 167 -8.02 -21.40 11.09
C GLN A 167 -6.69 -21.96 10.54
N VAL A 168 -6.60 -22.20 9.23
CA VAL A 168 -5.35 -22.63 8.57
C VAL A 168 -4.25 -21.58 8.75
N TRP A 169 -4.58 -20.30 8.64
CA TRP A 169 -3.63 -19.21 8.89
C TRP A 169 -3.14 -19.18 10.34
N GLY A 170 -4.05 -19.33 11.31
CA GLY A 170 -3.70 -19.39 12.72
C GLY A 170 -2.80 -20.58 13.01
N GLN A 171 -3.15 -21.78 12.54
CA GLN A 171 -2.35 -22.98 12.72
C GLN A 171 -0.94 -22.84 12.11
N ARG A 172 -0.84 -22.27 10.90
CA ARG A 172 0.46 -22.06 10.22
C ARG A 172 1.39 -21.11 10.98
N ASN A 173 0.83 -20.16 11.74
CA ASN A 173 1.62 -19.17 12.48
C ASN A 173 1.62 -19.43 14.00
N ASN A 174 1.03 -20.55 14.46
CA ASN A 174 0.87 -20.85 15.88
C ASN A 174 0.08 -19.78 16.67
N ILE A 175 -0.95 -19.21 16.03
CA ILE A 175 -1.83 -18.19 16.60
C ILE A 175 -3.20 -18.83 16.94
N PRO A 176 -3.73 -18.66 18.16
CA PRO A 176 -5.04 -19.18 18.53
C PRO A 176 -6.15 -18.53 17.70
N VAL A 177 -7.08 -19.35 17.22
CA VAL A 177 -8.26 -18.92 16.45
C VAL A 177 -9.52 -19.39 17.15
N ILE A 178 -10.38 -18.44 17.52
CA ILE A 178 -11.72 -18.70 18.04
C ILE A 178 -12.69 -18.74 16.87
N ALA A 179 -13.44 -19.84 16.74
CA ALA A 179 -14.40 -20.05 15.68
C ALA A 179 -15.56 -20.92 16.17
N GLN A 180 -16.74 -20.71 15.60
CA GLN A 180 -17.92 -21.56 15.81
C GLN A 180 -18.33 -22.26 14.50
N HIS A 181 -19.43 -23.01 14.54
CA HIS A 181 -20.00 -23.67 13.37
C HIS A 181 -20.50 -22.67 12.32
N THR A 182 -20.55 -23.10 11.06
CA THR A 182 -21.07 -22.27 9.96
C THR A 182 -22.51 -21.83 10.25
N GLY A 183 -22.80 -20.55 10.05
CA GLY A 183 -24.11 -19.95 10.33
C GLY A 183 -24.34 -19.59 11.79
N ALA A 184 -23.33 -19.73 12.67
CA ALA A 184 -23.39 -19.21 14.03
C ALA A 184 -23.52 -17.68 14.04
N ASP A 185 -24.06 -17.14 15.13
CA ASP A 185 -24.13 -15.70 15.35
C ASP A 185 -22.73 -15.10 15.48
N SER A 186 -22.40 -14.13 14.61
CA SER A 186 -21.07 -13.51 14.56
C SER A 186 -20.70 -12.78 15.85
N ALA A 187 -21.67 -12.25 16.60
CA ALA A 187 -21.41 -11.55 17.86
C ALA A 187 -21.10 -12.50 19.03
N SER A 188 -21.48 -13.78 18.89
CA SER A 188 -21.25 -14.83 19.88
C SER A 188 -19.89 -15.52 19.72
N VAL A 189 -19.17 -15.27 18.62
CA VAL A 189 -17.80 -15.74 18.34
C VAL A 189 -16.78 -14.81 18.99
#